data_AF-A0A2V7WX80-F1
#
_entry.id   AF-A0A2V7WX80-F1
#
_cell.length_a   1.000
_cell.length_b   1.000
_cell.length_c   1.000
_cell.angle_alpha   90.00
_cell.angle_beta   90.00
_cell.angle_gamma   90.00
#
_symmetry.space_group_name_H-M   'P 1'
#
loop_
_entity.id
_entity.type
_entity.pdbx_description
1 polymer ?
#
loop_
_entity_poly.entity_id
_entity_poly.type
_entity_poly.pdbx_seq_one_letter_code
_entity_poly.pdbx_strand_id
1 'polypeptide(L)'
;GVGEEALTILGPGDFFGEVEFFDGGPASAHAIAHSDCEVFAIPHQEVQAIMDTRPALAAKFLWAFSRTLATRLRESNQKISSLFAIAREF
;
A
#
# COMPACT_ATOMS: atom_id res chain seq x y z
N GLY A 1 9.25 -8.12 -16.68
CA GLY A 1 10.53 -7.93 -17.42
C GLY A 1 11.59 -7.37 -16.48
N VAL A 2 12.86 -7.25 -16.89
CA VAL A 2 13.91 -6.61 -16.06
C VAL A 2 13.43 -5.20 -15.66
N GLY A 3 12.97 -5.04 -14.42
CA GLY A 3 12.36 -3.81 -13.91
C GLY A 3 11.04 -3.96 -13.12
N GLU A 4 10.34 -5.09 -13.21
CA GLU A 4 9.13 -5.34 -12.40
C GLU A 4 9.48 -6.21 -11.20
N GLU A 5 10.07 -5.60 -10.17
CA GLU A 5 10.21 -6.25 -8.87
C GLU A 5 8.91 -6.05 -8.08
N ALA A 6 8.31 -7.13 -7.60
CA ALA A 6 7.12 -7.04 -6.76
C ALA A 6 7.48 -6.26 -5.49
N LEU A 7 6.92 -5.06 -5.35
CA LEU A 7 7.13 -4.19 -4.19
C LEU A 7 6.66 -4.86 -2.90
N THR A 8 5.58 -5.63 -2.97
CA THR A 8 5.09 -6.49 -1.89
C THR A 8 4.12 -7.53 -2.47
N ILE A 9 3.80 -8.57 -1.70
CA ILE A 9 2.77 -9.56 -2.04
C ILE A 9 1.59 -9.35 -1.09
N LEU A 10 0.41 -9.13 -1.66
CA LEU A 10 -0.82 -8.89 -0.90
C LEU A 10 -1.63 -10.19 -0.78
N GLY A 11 -2.15 -10.44 0.42
CA GLY A 11 -3.03 -11.56 0.72
C GLY A 11 -4.42 -11.12 1.21
N PRO A 12 -5.28 -12.09 1.59
CA PRO A 12 -6.59 -11.79 2.15
C PRO A 12 -6.50 -10.87 3.37
N GLY A 13 -7.24 -9.76 3.34
CA GLY A 13 -7.27 -8.76 4.41
C GLY A 13 -6.28 -7.60 4.22
N ASP A 14 -5.36 -7.70 3.27
CA ASP A 14 -4.53 -6.58 2.86
C ASP A 14 -5.31 -5.63 1.93
N PHE A 15 -4.84 -4.39 1.83
CA PHE A 15 -5.39 -3.38 0.92
C PHE A 15 -4.27 -2.55 0.29
N PHE A 16 -4.62 -1.81 -0.76
CA PHE A 16 -3.73 -0.93 -1.51
C PHE A 16 -4.51 0.29 -2.04
N GLY A 17 -3.83 1.23 -2.69
CA GLY A 17 -4.41 2.51 -3.16
C GLY A 17 -4.40 3.62 -2.11
N GLU A 18 -3.79 3.38 -0.95
CA GLU A 18 -3.81 4.33 0.17
C GLU A 18 -2.87 5.52 -0.02
N VAL A 19 -1.80 5.34 -0.79
CA VAL A 19 -0.83 6.41 -1.09
C VAL A 19 -1.52 7.50 -1.90
N GLU A 20 -2.10 7.11 -3.05
CA GLU A 20 -2.82 8.01 -3.96
C GLU A 20 -4.06 8.64 -3.31
N PHE A 21 -4.70 7.94 -2.38
CA PHE A 21 -5.78 8.52 -1.57
C PHE A 21 -5.30 9.73 -0.76
N PHE A 22 -4.09 9.68 -0.18
CA PHE A 22 -3.58 10.73 0.70
C PHE A 22 -2.83 11.85 -0.03
N ASP A 23 -1.99 11.53 -1.01
CA ASP A 23 -1.14 12.52 -1.68
C ASP A 23 -1.75 13.07 -2.98
N GLY A 24 -2.83 12.46 -3.49
CA GLY A 24 -3.47 12.83 -4.74
C GLY A 24 -2.61 12.63 -5.99
N GLY A 25 -1.49 11.91 -5.85
CA GLY A 25 -0.59 11.56 -6.94
C GLY A 25 -1.10 10.41 -7.80
N PRO A 26 -0.35 10.03 -8.85
CA PRO A 26 -0.63 8.80 -9.59
C PRO A 26 -0.42 7.58 -8.68
N ALA A 27 -1.02 6.45 -9.07
CA ALA A 27 -0.80 5.18 -8.41
C ALA A 27 0.69 4.92 -8.19
N SER A 28 1.08 4.68 -6.93
CA SER A 28 2.48 4.46 -6.54
C SER A 28 3.05 3.15 -7.09
N ALA A 29 2.17 2.21 -7.45
CA ALA A 29 2.49 0.91 -7.99
C ALA A 29 1.29 0.29 -8.70
N HIS A 30 1.55 -0.70 -9.55
CA HIS A 30 0.51 -1.53 -10.15
C HIS A 30 0.16 -2.68 -9.19
N ALA A 31 -1.13 -2.96 -9.04
CA ALA A 31 -1.61 -4.18 -8.39
C ALA A 31 -2.04 -5.19 -9.47
N ILE A 32 -1.32 -6.31 -9.54
CA ILE A 32 -1.57 -7.37 -10.54
C ILE A 32 -2.02 -8.62 -9.80
N ALA A 33 -3.17 -9.18 -10.19
CA ALA A 33 -3.66 -10.41 -9.60
C ALA A 33 -2.77 -11.60 -10.00
N HIS A 34 -2.24 -12.32 -8.99
CA HIS A 34 -1.42 -13.52 -9.21
C HIS A 34 -2.27 -14.77 -9.50
N SER A 35 -3.52 -14.77 -9.02
CA SER A 35 -4.54 -15.79 -9.23
C SER A 35 -5.91 -15.12 -9.24
N ASP A 36 -6.96 -15.88 -9.57
CA ASP A 36 -8.34 -15.44 -9.39
C ASP A 36 -8.54 -14.95 -7.95
N CYS A 37 -9.09 -13.74 -7.82
CA CYS A 37 -9.35 -13.11 -6.54
C CYS A 37 -10.60 -12.23 -6.60
N GLU A 38 -11.17 -11.96 -5.43
CA GLU A 38 -12.22 -10.97 -5.25
C GLU A 38 -11.68 -9.82 -4.43
N VAL A 39 -11.98 -8.60 -4.85
CA VAL A 39 -11.51 -7.38 -4.19
C VAL A 39 -12.71 -6.49 -3.87
N PHE A 40 -12.69 -5.90 -2.68
CA PHE A 40 -13.67 -4.88 -2.30
C PHE A 40 -13.10 -3.49 -2.63
N ALA A 41 -13.73 -2.79 -3.55
CA ALA A 41 -13.32 -1.45 -3.95
C ALA A 41 -14.13 -0.39 -3.19
N ILE A 42 -13.44 0.58 -2.61
CA ILE A 42 -14.05 1.75 -1.97
C ILE A 42 -13.60 3.01 -2.73
N PRO A 43 -14.51 3.76 -3.37
CA PRO A 43 -14.16 5.01 -4.03
C PRO A 43 -13.59 6.03 -3.04
N HIS A 44 -12.58 6.80 -3.46
CA HIS A 44 -11.97 7.83 -2.61
C HIS A 44 -12.99 8.82 -2.05
N GLN A 45 -13.99 9.21 -2.85
CA GLN A 45 -15.07 10.09 -2.45
C GLN A 45 -15.90 9.53 -1.28
N GLU A 46 -16.06 8.21 -1.18
CA GLU A 46 -16.79 7.58 -0.07
C GLU A 46 -15.95 7.57 1.21
N VAL A 47 -14.64 7.31 1.08
CA VAL A 47 -13.73 7.43 2.22
C VAL A 47 -13.69 8.87 2.71
N GLN A 48 -13.62 9.86 1.81
CA GLN A 48 -13.71 11.29 2.16
C GLN A 48 -15.01 11.62 2.89
N ALA A 49 -16.16 11.16 2.37
CA ALA A 49 -17.44 11.36 3.05
C ALA A 49 -17.46 10.74 4.46
N ILE A 50 -16.80 9.58 4.66
CA ILE A 50 -16.64 8.97 5.99
C ILE A 50 -15.78 9.85 6.91
N MET A 51 -14.71 10.46 6.39
CA MET A 51 -13.86 11.39 7.15
C MET A 51 -14.67 12.56 7.72
N ASP A 52 -15.61 13.09 6.94
CA ASP A 52 -16.40 14.25 7.31
C ASP A 52 -17.61 13.90 8.20
N THR A 53 -18.25 12.75 7.95
CA THR A 53 -19.55 12.43 8.56
C THR A 53 -19.48 11.43 9.69
N ARG A 54 -18.39 10.65 9.81
CA ARG A 54 -18.29 9.52 10.76
C ARG A 54 -16.92 9.42 11.42
N PRO A 55 -16.58 10.30 12.38
CA PRO A 55 -15.23 10.40 12.98
C PRO A 55 -14.70 9.08 13.58
N ALA A 56 -15.57 8.29 14.23
CA ALA A 56 -15.16 7.02 14.81
C ALA A 56 -14.79 5.96 13.76
N LEU A 57 -15.43 6.00 12.58
CA LEU A 57 -15.09 5.12 11.46
C LEU A 57 -13.86 5.65 10.71
N ALA A 58 -13.80 6.96 10.49
CA ALA A 58 -12.63 7.65 9.93
C ALA A 58 -11.34 7.30 10.68
N ALA A 59 -11.37 7.30 12.02
CA ALA A 59 -10.22 6.90 12.83
C ALA A 59 -9.76 5.46 12.55
N LYS A 60 -10.68 4.53 12.27
CA LYS A 60 -10.33 3.14 11.91
C LYS A 60 -9.67 3.07 10.54
N PHE A 61 -10.16 3.82 9.56
CA PHE A 61 -9.54 3.93 8.23
C PHE A 61 -8.13 4.51 8.33
N LEU A 62 -7.98 5.67 9.00
CA LEU A 62 -6.67 6.30 9.22
C LEU A 62 -5.70 5.34 9.90
N TRP A 63 -6.12 4.65 10.96
CA TRP A 63 -5.27 3.68 11.65
C TRP A 63 -4.83 2.53 10.72
N ALA A 64 -5.76 2.00 9.92
CA ALA A 64 -5.44 0.97 8.93
C ALA A 64 -4.42 1.48 7.90
N PHE A 65 -4.67 2.65 7.31
CA PHE A 65 -3.78 3.27 6.33
C PHE A 65 -2.39 3.54 6.89
N SER A 66 -2.29 4.17 8.06
CA SER A 66 -1.01 4.46 8.72
C SER A 66 -0.23 3.18 9.04
N ARG A 67 -0.90 2.11 9.47
CA ARG A 67 -0.25 0.83 9.72
C ARG A 67 0.33 0.22 8.44
N THR A 68 -0.43 0.22 7.35
CA THR A 68 0.04 -0.30 6.05
C THR A 68 1.22 0.50 5.51
N LEU A 69 1.14 1.83 5.54
CA LEU A 69 2.24 2.70 5.12
C LEU A 69 3.51 2.46 5.97
N ALA A 70 3.37 2.34 7.29
CA ALA A 70 4.49 2.06 8.18
C ALA A 70 5.14 0.70 7.91
N THR A 71 4.34 -0.34 7.64
CA THR A 71 4.85 -1.66 7.26
C THR A 71 5.62 -1.60 5.94
N ARG A 72 5.01 -1.03 4.90
CA ARG A 72 5.63 -0.89 3.58
C ARG A 72 6.91 -0.07 3.60
N LEU A 73 6.96 1.00 4.39
CA LEU A 73 8.19 1.79 4.57
C LEU A 73 9.32 0.95 5.16
N ARG A 74 9.04 0.12 6.17
CA ARG A 74 10.04 -0.79 6.76
C ARG A 74 10.50 -1.85 5.77
N GLU A 75 9.58 -2.45 5.03
CA GLU A 75 9.89 -3.43 3.98
C GLU A 75 10.77 -2.82 2.88
N SER A 76 10.40 -1.64 2.37
CA SER A 76 11.20 -0.91 1.38
C SER A 76 12.60 -0.58 1.92
N ASN A 77 12.72 -0.11 3.16
CA ASN A 77 14.01 0.17 3.78
C ASN A 77 14.86 -1.11 3.95
N GLN A 78 14.24 -2.24 4.28
CA GLN A 78 14.92 -3.54 4.35
C GLN A 78 15.44 -3.99 2.98
N LYS A 79 14.62 -3.88 1.92
CA LYS A 79 15.03 -4.21 0.54
C LYS A 79 16.21 -3.36 0.07
N ILE A 80 16.17 -2.06 0.33
CA ILE A 80 17.28 -1.15 0.03
C ILE A 80 18.54 -1.57 0.79
N SER A 81 18.41 -1.90 2.07
CA SER A 81 19.55 -2.33 2.91
C SER A 81 20.16 -3.63 2.41
N SER A 82 19.35 -4.62 2.03
CA SER A 82 19.84 -5.89 1.47
C SER A 82 20.53 -5.70 0.12
N LEU A 83 20.02 -4.81 -0.73
CA LEU A 83 20.64 -4.50 -2.01
C LEU A 83 22.06 -3.93 -1.82
N PHE A 84 22.24 -2.99 -0.87
CA PHE A 84 23.55 -2.43 -0.54
C PHE A 84 24.49 -3.40 0.19
N ALA A 85 23.97 -4.44 0.85
CA ALA A 85 24.79 -5.49 1.44
C ALA A 85 25.38 -6.38 0.33
N ILE A 86 24.54 -6.83 -0.61
CA ILE A 86 24.96 -7.64 -1.77
C ILE A 86 25.98 -6.88 -2.63
N ALA A 87 25.72 -5.60 -2.91
CA ALA A 87 26.63 -4.78 -3.71
C ALA A 87 28.02 -4.55 -3.07
N ARG A 88 28.18 -4.83 -1.77
CA ARG A 88 29.45 -4.73 -1.04
C ARG A 88 30.27 -6.02 -1.04
N GLU A 89 29.67 -7.15 -1.43
CA GLU A 89 30.34 -8.45 -1.53
C GLU A 89 30.99 -8.70 -2.90
N PHE A 90 30.79 -7.79 -3.86
CA PHE A 90 31.43 -7.74 -5.17
C PHE A 90 32.42 -6.57 -5.25
#